data_AF-A0A1T4ZHZ2-F1
#
_entry.id   AF-A0A1T4ZHZ2-F1
#
_cell.length_a   1.000
_cell.length_b   1.000
_cell.length_c   1.000
_cell.angle_alpha   90.00
_cell.angle_beta   90.00
_cell.angle_gamma   90.00
#
_symmetry.space_group_name_H-M   'P 1'
#
loop_
_entity.id
_entity.type
_entity.pdbx_description
1 polymer ?
#
loop_
_entity_poly.entity_id
_entity_poly.type
_entity_poly.pdbx_seq_one_letter_code
_entity_poly.pdbx_strand_id
1 'polypeptide(L)' 'MIHPLIAHFQLLARYNTLANQRLYSACAELTDAERKQTRPAFFQSIHNTLNHIMADKFTIC' A
#
# COMPACT_ATOMS: atom_id res chain seq x y z
N MET A 1 -3.53 -12.01 -29.82
CA MET A 1 -2.81 -12.71 -28.73
C MET A 1 -2.49 -11.69 -27.65
N ILE A 2 -2.90 -11.91 -26.40
CA ILE A 2 -2.46 -11.07 -25.28
C ILE A 2 -1.01 -11.46 -24.96
N HIS A 3 -0.12 -10.46 -24.91
CA HIS A 3 1.27 -10.69 -24.57
C HIS A 3 1.37 -11.18 -23.11
N PRO A 4 2.02 -12.32 -22.82
CA PRO A 4 2.00 -12.94 -21.49
C PRO A 4 2.52 -12.01 -20.39
N LEU A 5 3.53 -11.18 -20.70
CA LEU A 5 4.04 -10.15 -19.79
C LEU A 5 3.01 -9.05 -19.46
N ILE A 6 2.18 -8.64 -20.44
CA ILE A 6 1.13 -7.63 -20.22
C ILE A 6 0.07 -8.21 -19.27
N ALA A 7 -0.37 -9.44 -19.51
CA ALA A 7 -1.31 -10.12 -18.63
C ALA A 7 -0.75 -10.28 -17.20
N HIS A 8 0.54 -10.55 -17.07
CA HIS A 8 1.22 -10.65 -15.77
C HIS A 8 1.21 -9.31 -15.02
N PHE A 9 1.59 -8.21 -15.67
CA PHE A 9 1.56 -6.88 -15.03
C PHE A 9 0.13 -6.42 -14.70
N GLN A 10 -0.85 -6.71 -15.55
CA GLN A 10 -2.26 -6.45 -15.25
C GLN A 10 -2.73 -7.22 -14.01
N LEU A 11 -2.30 -8.48 -13.86
CA LEU A 11 -2.60 -9.27 -12.66
C LEU A 11 -1.97 -8.63 -11.41
N LEU A 12 -0.69 -8.25 -11.48
CA LEU A 12 0.01 -7.58 -10.37
C LEU A 12 -0.64 -6.25 -10.00
N ALA A 13 -1.03 -5.43 -10.98
CA ALA A 13 -1.73 -4.16 -10.76
C ALA A 13 -3.07 -4.36 -10.04
N ARG A 14 -3.84 -5.40 -10.42
CA ARG A 14 -5.10 -5.76 -9.74
C ARG A 14 -4.86 -6.20 -8.30
N TYR A 15 -3.83 -7.01 -8.05
CA TYR A 15 -3.45 -7.42 -6.69
C TYR A 15 -3.05 -6.21 -5.84
N ASN A 16 -2.20 -5.33 -6.38
CA ASN A 16 -1.76 -4.12 -5.69
C ASN A 16 -2.94 -3.20 -5.36
N THR A 17 -3.90 -3.06 -6.29
CA THR A 17 -5.13 -2.28 -6.06
C THR A 17 -5.94 -2.84 -4.89
N LEU A 18 -6.18 -4.15 -4.86
CA LEU A 18 -6.94 -4.78 -3.77
C LEU A 18 -6.21 -4.70 -2.43
N ALA A 19 -4.89 -4.91 -2.43
CA ALA A 19 -4.07 -4.81 -1.23
C ALA A 19 -4.11 -3.38 -0.65
N ASN A 20 -3.96 -2.37 -1.51
CA ASN A 20 -4.06 -0.96 -1.11
C ASN A 20 -5.45 -0.63 -0.55
N GLN A 21 -6.53 -1.06 -1.21
CA GLN A 21 -7.89 -0.84 -0.72
C GLN A 21 -8.08 -1.39 0.69
N ARG A 22 -7.66 -2.63 0.94
CA ARG A 22 -7.73 -3.26 2.27
C ARG A 22 -6.90 -2.52 3.30
N LEU A 23 -5.66 -2.18 2.96
CA LEU A 23 -4.74 -1.46 3.84
C LEU A 23 -5.31 -0.09 4.23
N TYR A 24 -5.74 0.70 3.25
CA TYR A 24 -6.30 2.03 3.51
C TYR A 24 -7.62 1.96 4.29
N SER A 25 -8.46 0.96 4.02
CA SER A 25 -9.70 0.77 4.79
C SER A 25 -9.40 0.50 6.27
N ALA A 26 -8.48 -0.42 6.57
CA ALA A 26 -8.07 -0.69 7.94
C ALA A 26 -7.41 0.53 8.61
N CYS A 27 -6.62 1.30 7.86
CA CYS A 27 -5.98 2.51 8.39
C CYS A 27 -6.97 3.67 8.63
N ALA A 28 -8.11 3.68 7.93
CA ALA A 28 -9.15 4.71 8.09
C ALA A 28 -9.90 4.58 9.42
N GLU A 29 -9.87 3.40 10.05
CA GLU A 29 -10.46 3.15 11.37
C GLU A 29 -9.58 3.68 12.52
N LEU A 30 -8.32 4.04 12.24
CA LEU A 30 -7.39 4.53 13.24
C LEU A 30 -7.53 6.04 13.45
N THR A 31 -7.42 6.47 14.70
CA THR A 31 -7.22 7.89 15.02
C THR A 31 -5.84 8.36 14.53
N ASP A 32 -5.67 9.68 14.38
CA ASP A 32 -4.38 10.26 13.97
C ASP A 32 -3.25 9.90 14.96
N ALA A 33 -3.56 9.89 16.25
CA ALA A 33 -2.62 9.52 17.31
C ALA A 33 -2.20 8.05 17.18
N GLU A 34 -3.14 7.13 16.99
CA GLU A 34 -2.84 5.71 16.80
C GLU A 34 -2.02 5.47 15.53
N ARG A 35 -2.38 6.14 14.44
CA ARG A 35 -1.66 6.03 13.16
C ARG A 35 -0.21 6.50 13.27
N LYS A 36 0.06 7.54 14.05
CA LYS A 36 1.41 8.10 14.28
C LYS A 36 2.18 7.47 15.44
N GLN A 37 1.52 6.65 16.26
CA GLN A 37 2.15 6.01 17.42
C GLN A 37 3.39 5.19 17.02
N THR A 38 4.46 5.37 17.80
CA THR A 38 5.71 4.61 17.66
C THR A 38 5.50 3.14 17.98
N ARG A 39 5.97 2.27 17.10
CA ARG A 39 5.88 0.81 17.19
C ARG A 39 7.23 0.18 16.83
N PRO A 40 7.56 -1.00 17.38
CA PRO A 40 8.76 -1.74 16.98
C PRO A 40 8.56 -2.38 15.60
N ALA A 41 8.62 -1.54 14.57
CA ALA A 41 8.51 -1.89 13.17
C ALA A 41 9.58 -1.12 12.38
N PHE A 42 9.91 -1.57 11.17
CA PHE A 42 10.97 -0.99 10.35
C PHE A 42 10.84 0.53 10.16
N PHE A 43 9.62 1.01 9.83
CA PHE A 43 9.34 2.44 9.67
C PHE A 43 8.89 3.13 10.98
N GLN A 44 8.93 2.43 12.10
CA GLN A 44 8.60 2.92 13.45
C GLN A 44 7.16 3.39 13.67
N SER A 45 6.33 3.61 12.65
CA SER A 45 4.91 3.92 12.80
C SER A 45 4.12 3.47 11.57
N ILE A 46 2.79 3.32 11.73
CA ILE A 46 1.90 3.03 10.60
C ILE A 46 1.92 4.21 9.61
N HIS A 47 1.96 5.45 10.10
CA HIS A 47 2.05 6.63 9.25
C HIS A 47 3.29 6.61 8.34
N ASN A 48 4.46 6.30 8.88
CA ASN A 48 5.70 6.29 8.10
C ASN A 48 5.70 5.16 7.07
N THR A 49 5.16 3.98 7.43
CA THR A 49 4.94 2.88 6.48
C THR A 49 4.03 3.32 5.34
N LEU A 50 2.92 4.00 5.63
CA LEU A 50 2.01 4.51 4.59
C LEU A 50 2.66 5.57 3.70
N ASN A 51 3.49 6.46 4.27
CA ASN A 51 4.23 7.44 3.49
C ASN A 51 5.22 6.77 2.52
N HIS A 52 5.89 5.69 2.96
CA HIS A 52 6.77 4.90 2.11
C HIS A 52 5.99 4.22 0.96
N ILE A 53 4.87 3.57 1.27
CA ILE A 53 4.02 2.92 0.25
C ILE A 53 3.47 3.94 -0.75
N MET A 54 3.13 5.16 -0.32
CA MET A 54 2.63 6.20 -1.20
C MET A 54 3.68 6.67 -2.22
N ALA A 55 4.96 6.69 -1.84
CA ALA A 55 6.05 6.96 -2.77
C ALA A 55 6.18 5.86 -3.84
N ASP A 56 6.07 4.59 -3.44
CA ASP A 56 6.09 3.47 -4.39
C ASP A 56 4.88 3.47 -5.33
N LYS A 57 3.71 3.90 -4.83
CA LYS A 57 2.47 3.97 -5.62
C LYS A 57 2.57 4.95 -6.80
N PHE A 58 3.40 5.98 -6.70
CA PHE A 58 3.68 6.91 -7.82
C PHE A 58 4.44 6.26 -8.98
N THR A 59 5.04 5.08 -8.77
CA THR A 59 5.90 4.41 -9.75
C THR A 59 5.21 3.24 -10.46
N ILE A 60 4.08 2.75 -9.95
CA ILE A 60 3.42 1.50 -10.41
C ILE A 60 2.00 1.75 -10.97
N CYS A 61 1.60 3.01 -11.17
CA CYS A 61 0.46 3.37 -12.02
C CYS A 61 0.99 3.96 -13.33
#